data_AF-A0A535X3V0-F1
#
_entry.id   AF-A0A535X3V0-F1
#
_cell.length_a   1.000
_cell.length_b   1.000
_cell.length_c   1.000
_cell.angle_alpha   90.00
_cell.angle_beta   90.00
_cell.angle_gamma   90.00
#
_symmetry.space_group_name_H-M   'P 1'
#
loop_
_entity.id
_entity.type
_entity.pdbx_description
1 polymer ?
#
loop_
_entity_poly.entity_id
_entity_poly.type
_entity_poly.pdbx_seq_one_letter_code
_entity_poly.pdbx_strand_id
1 'polypeptide(L)'
;MMSLGRTLLRYLFLAGIGHQVTYTFVEGRIFEPTRRRLSTAHPRVDEFVHCHLCVGTWIGIVLAVIYRPQLLGSVDARPPTAARNVANVAGDAVLIALGTRLWNDALGLLRREVQVKQTEIEAADESGPIELERAVLPGISIRS
;
A
#
# COMPACT_ATOMS: atom_id res chain seq x y z
N MET A 1 -27.33 2.20 -17.92
CA MET A 1 -26.87 1.24 -16.90
C MET A 1 -25.36 1.09 -17.04
N MET A 2 -24.58 1.40 -15.99
CA MET A 2 -23.14 1.12 -16.02
C MET A 2 -22.92 -0.38 -15.86
N SER A 3 -22.09 -0.99 -16.71
CA SER A 3 -21.67 -2.37 -16.55
C SER A 3 -20.92 -2.52 -15.21
N LEU A 4 -21.32 -3.50 -14.39
CA LEU A 4 -20.71 -3.82 -13.09
C LEU A 4 -19.18 -3.89 -13.19
N GLY A 5 -18.66 -4.50 -14.25
CA GLY A 5 -17.23 -4.62 -14.49
C GLY A 5 -16.51 -3.28 -14.65
N ARG A 6 -17.16 -2.27 -15.25
CA ARG A 6 -16.60 -0.92 -15.40
C ARG A 6 -16.54 -0.19 -14.05
N THR A 7 -17.55 -0.35 -13.21
CA THR A 7 -17.58 0.24 -11.86
C THR A 7 -16.53 -0.40 -10.96
N LEU A 8 -16.41 -1.73 -11.00
CA LEU A 8 -15.37 -2.47 -10.27
C LEU A 8 -13.97 -2.07 -10.73
N LEU A 9 -13.73 -1.99 -12.03
CA LEU A 9 -12.44 -1.59 -12.57
C LEU A 9 -12.08 -0.17 -12.14
N ARG A 10 -13.01 0.78 -12.22
CA ARG A 10 -12.82 2.15 -11.71
C ARG A 10 -12.49 2.18 -10.23
N TYR A 11 -13.22 1.40 -9.42
CA TYR A 11 -12.95 1.26 -8.00
C TYR A 11 -11.52 0.76 -7.75
N LEU A 12 -11.11 -0.32 -8.41
CA LEU A 12 -9.77 -0.90 -8.25
C LEU A 12 -8.67 0.08 -8.67
N PHE A 13 -8.84 0.80 -9.78
CA PHE A 13 -7.90 1.82 -10.23
C PHE A 13 -7.78 2.97 -9.23
N LEU A 14 -8.90 3.51 -8.74
CA LEU A 14 -8.87 4.61 -7.77
C LEU A 14 -8.26 4.16 -6.44
N ALA A 15 -8.58 2.95 -5.99
CA ALA A 15 -8.00 2.36 -4.79
C ALA A 15 -6.48 2.15 -4.94
N GLY A 16 -6.02 1.69 -6.10
CA GLY A 16 -4.62 1.50 -6.43
C GLY A 16 -3.85 2.82 -6.57
N ILE A 17 -4.43 3.84 -7.19
CA ILE A 17 -3.89 5.21 -7.21
C ILE A 17 -3.76 5.73 -5.78
N GLY A 18 -4.81 5.55 -4.96
CA GLY A 18 -4.78 5.93 -3.56
C GLY A 18 -3.64 5.26 -2.80
N HIS A 19 -3.40 3.96 -3.03
CA HIS A 19 -2.25 3.24 -2.48
C HIS A 19 -0.93 3.87 -2.93
N GLN A 20 -0.71 4.04 -4.23
CA GLN A 20 0.55 4.58 -4.77
C GLN A 20 0.85 5.99 -4.24
N VAL A 21 -0.16 6.85 -4.18
CA VAL A 21 0.00 8.21 -3.64
C VAL A 21 0.31 8.16 -2.14
N THR A 22 -0.42 7.35 -1.37
CA THR A 22 -0.20 7.18 0.08
C THR A 22 1.21 6.67 0.34
N TYR A 23 1.61 5.62 -0.37
CA TYR A 23 2.91 5.00 -0.27
C TYR A 23 4.03 5.99 -0.61
N THR A 24 3.90 6.73 -1.71
CA THR A 24 4.88 7.73 -2.12
C THR A 24 4.98 8.87 -1.11
N PHE A 25 3.87 9.29 -0.51
CA PHE A 25 3.89 10.35 0.49
C PHE A 25 4.53 9.91 1.81
N VAL A 26 4.22 8.69 2.28
CA VAL A 26 4.65 8.20 3.59
C VAL A 26 6.03 7.51 3.55
N GLU A 27 6.41 6.84 2.47
CA GLU A 27 7.72 6.18 2.35
C GLU A 27 8.68 6.92 1.41
N GLY A 28 8.18 7.80 0.54
CA GLY A 28 9.01 8.50 -0.43
C GLY A 28 9.94 9.53 0.22
N ARG A 29 11.23 9.42 -0.09
CA ARG A 29 12.26 10.39 0.34
C ARG A 29 12.02 11.80 -0.20
N ILE A 30 11.30 11.93 -1.31
CA ILE A 30 10.96 13.22 -1.94
C ILE A 30 10.06 14.07 -1.03
N PHE A 31 9.18 13.43 -0.24
CA PHE A 31 8.25 14.11 0.65
C PHE A 31 8.78 14.25 2.08
N GLU A 32 9.95 13.70 2.38
CA GLU A 32 10.64 13.87 3.66
C GLU A 32 10.78 15.35 4.12
N PRO A 33 11.25 16.31 3.28
CA PRO A 33 11.35 17.71 3.71
C PRO A 33 9.98 18.32 4.02
N THR A 34 8.94 17.93 3.29
CA THR A 34 7.56 18.38 3.53
C THR A 34 7.02 17.80 4.83
N ARG A 35 7.21 16.49 5.09
CA ARG A 35 6.80 15.84 6.33
C ARG A 35 7.49 16.46 7.55
N ARG A 36 8.80 16.73 7.46
CA ARG A 36 9.54 17.42 8.53
C ARG A 36 9.05 18.84 8.80
N ARG A 37 8.63 19.59 7.76
CA ARG A 37 8.04 20.92 7.94
C ARG A 37 6.64 20.87 8.57
N LEU A 38 5.86 19.83 8.26
CA LEU A 38 4.56 19.62 8.89
C LEU A 38 4.68 19.11 10.33
N SER A 39 5.68 18.27 10.63
CA SER A 39 5.91 17.74 11.97
C SER A 39 6.37 18.79 12.97
N THR A 40 7.12 19.80 12.53
CA THR A 40 7.53 20.92 13.40
C THR A 40 6.38 21.87 13.75
N ALA A 41 5.23 21.79 13.07
CA ALA A 41 4.10 22.67 13.32
C ALA A 41 3.28 22.24 14.55
N HIS A 42 3.02 20.94 14.73
CA HIS A 42 2.23 20.44 15.86
C HIS A 42 2.38 18.90 16.04
N PRO A 43 2.43 18.35 17.27
CA PRO A 43 2.59 16.91 17.52
C PRO A 43 1.53 16.03 16.83
N ARG A 44 0.28 16.48 16.78
CA ARG A 44 -0.81 15.76 16.09
C ARG A 44 -0.64 15.68 14.57
N VAL A 45 0.04 16.67 13.98
CA VAL A 45 0.31 16.68 12.53
C VAL A 45 1.44 15.72 12.20
N ASP A 46 2.42 15.60 13.10
CA ASP A 46 3.49 14.60 12.98
C ASP A 46 2.92 13.16 12.97
N GLU A 47 2.05 12.84 13.92
CA GLU A 47 1.38 11.53 13.96
C GLU A 47 0.54 11.28 12.69
N PHE A 48 -0.12 12.32 12.19
CA PHE A 48 -0.95 12.23 10.99
C PHE A 48 -0.13 11.90 9.73
N VAL A 49 0.99 12.59 9.49
CA VAL A 49 1.77 12.41 8.24
C VAL A 49 2.54 11.08 8.17
N HIS A 50 2.75 10.43 9.31
CA HIS A 50 3.35 9.10 9.40
C HIS A 50 2.32 7.96 9.43
N CYS A 51 1.06 8.27 9.70
CA CYS A 51 -0.04 7.32 9.71
C CYS A 51 -0.54 7.02 8.28
N HIS A 52 -0.17 5.87 7.71
CA HIS A 52 -0.64 5.41 6.40
C HIS A 52 -2.18 5.40 6.28
N LEU A 53 -2.88 5.01 7.35
CA LEU A 53 -4.34 4.97 7.36
C LEU A 53 -4.95 6.38 7.28
N CYS A 54 -4.34 7.33 7.98
CA CYS A 54 -4.79 8.71 8.05
C CYS A 54 -4.59 9.41 6.71
N VAL A 55 -3.38 9.33 6.16
CA VAL A 55 -3.05 9.87 4.84
C VAL A 55 -3.89 9.20 3.74
N GLY A 56 -4.02 7.88 3.77
CA GLY A 56 -4.80 7.12 2.80
C GLY A 56 -6.29 7.48 2.81
N THR A 57 -6.87 7.73 3.98
CA THR A 57 -8.27 8.15 4.10
C THR A 57 -8.50 9.53 3.47
N TRP A 58 -7.61 10.48 3.71
CA TRP A 58 -7.70 11.81 3.08
C TRP A 58 -7.50 11.77 1.58
N ILE A 59 -6.55 10.95 1.09
CA ILE A 59 -6.39 10.74 -0.35
C ILE A 59 -7.66 10.12 -0.93
N GLY A 60 -8.27 9.14 -0.27
CA GLY A 60 -9.54 8.54 -0.69
C GLY A 60 -10.68 9.57 -0.79
N ILE A 61 -10.80 10.47 0.19
CA ILE A 61 -11.75 11.59 0.16
C ILE A 61 -11.49 12.52 -1.03
N VAL A 62 -10.23 12.93 -1.23
CA VAL A 62 -9.84 13.81 -2.34
C VAL A 62 -10.16 13.17 -3.69
N LEU A 63 -9.85 11.89 -3.86
CA LEU A 63 -10.15 11.13 -5.08
C LEU A 63 -11.66 11.03 -5.32
N ALA A 64 -12.47 10.77 -4.28
CA ALA A 64 -13.92 10.74 -4.41
C ALA A 64 -14.51 12.10 -4.83
N VAL A 65 -13.99 13.20 -4.26
CA VAL A 65 -14.46 14.55 -4.57
C VAL A 65 -14.11 14.98 -5.99
N ILE A 66 -12.88 14.69 -6.45
CA ILE A 66 -12.39 15.06 -7.78
C ILE A 66 -13.04 14.21 -8.86
N TYR A 67 -12.95 12.87 -8.73
CA TYR A 67 -13.34 11.96 -9.80
C TYR A 67 -14.83 11.62 -9.79
N ARG A 68 -15.53 11.85 -8.66
CA ARG A 68 -16.95 11.54 -8.44
C ARG A 68 -17.36 10.24 -9.14
N PRO A 69 -16.76 9.10 -8.77
CA PRO A 69 -16.88 7.87 -9.53
C PRO A 69 -18.29 7.30 -9.54
N GLN A 70 -19.17 7.75 -8.62
CA GLN A 70 -20.54 7.29 -8.47
C GLN A 70 -20.59 5.76 -8.31
N LEU A 71 -19.73 5.21 -7.42
CA LEU A 71 -19.63 3.76 -7.22
C LEU A 71 -20.94 3.21 -6.65
N LEU A 72 -21.62 4.01 -5.84
CA LEU A 72 -22.95 3.72 -5.30
C LEU A 72 -24.11 4.17 -6.22
N GLY A 73 -23.80 4.51 -7.48
CA GLY A 73 -24.65 5.25 -8.40
C GLY A 73 -26.07 4.72 -8.59
N SER A 74 -27.04 5.60 -8.27
CA SER A 74 -28.48 5.62 -8.59
C SER A 74 -29.23 4.30 -8.47
N VAL A 75 -29.52 3.88 -7.25
CA VAL A 75 -30.56 2.86 -6.98
C VAL A 75 -31.95 3.34 -7.47
N ASP A 76 -32.16 4.65 -7.68
CA ASP A 76 -33.42 5.20 -8.21
C ASP A 76 -33.22 6.19 -9.35
N ALA A 77 -34.17 6.19 -10.29
CA ALA A 77 -34.29 7.13 -11.41
C ALA A 77 -34.74 8.56 -11.01
N ARG A 78 -34.78 8.90 -9.71
CA ARG A 78 -35.17 10.23 -9.24
C ARG A 78 -33.99 11.20 -9.27
N PRO A 79 -34.22 12.49 -9.58
CA PRO A 79 -33.18 13.51 -9.54
C PRO A 79 -32.56 13.57 -8.13
N PRO A 80 -31.23 13.45 -8.00
CA PRO A 80 -30.60 13.37 -6.70
C PRO A 80 -30.67 14.72 -5.99
N THR A 81 -31.13 14.70 -4.75
CA THR A 81 -31.08 15.86 -3.86
C THR A 81 -29.64 16.19 -3.48
N ALA A 82 -29.37 17.43 -3.04
CA ALA A 82 -28.04 17.82 -2.57
C ALA A 82 -27.52 16.89 -1.45
N ALA A 83 -28.40 16.46 -0.53
CA ALA A 83 -28.08 15.50 0.51
C ALA A 83 -27.66 14.12 -0.05
N ARG A 84 -28.35 13.61 -1.09
CA ARG A 84 -28.00 12.33 -1.74
C ARG A 84 -26.64 12.43 -2.46
N ASN A 85 -26.33 13.57 -3.06
CA ASN A 85 -25.02 13.79 -3.68
C ASN A 85 -23.90 13.76 -2.65
N VAL A 86 -24.08 14.40 -1.49
CA VAL A 86 -23.10 14.36 -0.39
C VAL A 86 -22.96 12.93 0.14
N ALA A 87 -24.05 12.21 0.35
CA ALA A 87 -24.02 10.81 0.81
C ALA A 87 -23.30 9.89 -0.20
N ASN A 88 -23.52 10.06 -1.50
CA ASN A 88 -22.83 9.30 -2.53
C ASN A 88 -21.32 9.59 -2.53
N VAL A 89 -20.92 10.86 -2.42
CA VAL A 89 -19.50 11.24 -2.35
C VAL A 89 -18.85 10.70 -1.06
N ALA A 90 -19.55 10.77 0.07
CA ALA A 90 -19.07 10.22 1.32
C ALA A 90 -18.91 8.69 1.25
N GLY A 91 -19.89 7.99 0.67
CA GLY A 91 -19.81 6.56 0.45
C GLY A 91 -18.69 6.17 -0.54
N ASP A 92 -18.53 6.90 -1.63
CA ASP A 92 -17.41 6.72 -2.57
C ASP A 92 -16.06 6.93 -1.87
N ALA A 93 -15.94 7.95 -1.00
CA ALA A 93 -14.73 8.21 -0.22
C ALA A 93 -14.39 7.06 0.72
N VAL A 94 -15.38 6.53 1.44
CA VAL A 94 -15.22 5.38 2.34
C VAL A 94 -14.79 4.14 1.55
N LEU A 95 -15.44 3.85 0.42
CA LEU A 95 -15.08 2.73 -0.42
C LEU A 95 -13.64 2.84 -0.92
N ILE A 96 -13.26 3.98 -1.48
CA ILE A 96 -11.89 4.19 -1.99
C ILE A 96 -10.88 4.05 -0.85
N ALA A 97 -11.12 4.65 0.32
CA ALA A 97 -10.23 4.54 1.47
C ALA A 97 -10.05 3.07 1.92
N LEU A 98 -11.13 2.29 1.98
CA LEU A 98 -11.08 0.87 2.29
C LEU A 98 -10.33 0.07 1.23
N GLY A 99 -10.56 0.37 -0.05
CA GLY A 99 -9.82 -0.25 -1.15
C GLY A 99 -8.32 0.06 -1.10
N THR A 100 -7.96 1.32 -0.86
CA THR A 100 -6.57 1.74 -0.67
C THR A 100 -5.92 1.02 0.50
N ARG A 101 -6.64 0.87 1.62
CA ARG A 101 -6.17 0.07 2.76
C ARG A 101 -5.94 -1.39 2.36
N LEU A 102 -6.88 -2.00 1.68
CA LEU A 102 -6.75 -3.39 1.22
C LEU A 102 -5.51 -3.56 0.33
N TRP A 103 -5.23 -2.61 -0.57
CA TRP A 103 -4.00 -2.62 -1.37
C TRP A 103 -2.74 -2.47 -0.53
N ASN A 104 -2.72 -1.56 0.46
CA ASN A 104 -1.60 -1.41 1.39
C ASN A 104 -1.31 -2.72 2.14
N ASP A 105 -2.35 -3.35 2.68
CA ASP A 105 -2.21 -4.58 3.47
C ASP A 105 -1.78 -5.76 2.59
N ALA A 106 -2.39 -5.93 1.41
CA ALA A 106 -2.06 -7.01 0.48
C ALA A 106 -0.62 -6.91 -0.05
N LEU A 107 -0.17 -5.72 -0.48
CA LEU A 107 1.19 -5.53 -0.96
C LEU A 107 2.22 -5.54 0.19
N GLY A 108 1.81 -5.13 1.39
CA GLY A 108 2.63 -5.25 2.59
C GLY A 108 2.92 -6.71 2.96
N LEU A 109 1.92 -7.59 2.84
CA LEU A 109 2.10 -9.04 3.04
C LEU A 109 3.02 -9.63 1.98
N LEU A 110 2.79 -9.32 0.71
CA LEU A 110 3.64 -9.79 -0.39
C LEU A 110 5.10 -9.34 -0.23
N ARG A 111 5.33 -8.10 0.22
CA ARG A 111 6.69 -7.60 0.49
C ARG A 111 7.38 -8.40 1.60
N ARG A 112 6.67 -8.74 2.68
CA ARG A 112 7.23 -9.54 3.78
C ARG A 112 7.62 -10.94 3.30
N GLU A 113 6.75 -11.59 2.53
CA GLU A 113 7.05 -12.91 1.97
C GLU A 113 8.26 -12.87 1.04
N VAL A 114 8.37 -11.85 0.18
CA VAL A 114 9.53 -11.67 -0.70
C VAL A 114 10.80 -11.46 0.11
N GLN A 115 10.76 -10.62 1.16
CA GLN A 115 11.92 -10.39 2.02
C GLN A 115 12.37 -11.67 2.74
N VAL A 116 11.45 -12.44 3.32
CA VAL A 116 11.78 -13.71 3.98
C VAL A 116 12.45 -14.67 2.99
N LYS A 117 11.86 -14.85 1.80
CA LYS A 117 12.45 -15.71 0.76
C LYS A 117 13.82 -15.24 0.33
N GLN A 118 14.03 -13.93 0.21
CA GLN A 118 15.31 -13.39 -0.17
C GLN A 118 16.38 -13.63 0.91
N THR A 119 16.05 -13.44 2.18
CA THR A 119 16.95 -13.75 3.30
C THR A 119 17.27 -15.24 3.38
N GLU A 120 16.31 -16.12 3.11
CA GLU A 120 16.55 -17.57 3.05
C GLU A 120 17.52 -17.95 1.92
N ILE A 121 17.38 -17.32 0.74
CA ILE A 121 18.28 -17.52 -0.39
C ILE A 121 19.69 -17.01 -0.06
N GLU A 122 19.81 -15.80 0.50
CA GLU A 122 21.11 -15.22 0.91
C GLU A 122 21.81 -16.09 1.96
N ALA A 123 21.06 -16.61 2.95
CA ALA A 123 21.61 -17.53 3.95
C ALA A 123 22.04 -18.89 3.37
N ALA A 124 21.32 -19.40 2.36
CA ALA A 124 21.68 -20.61 1.65
C ALA A 124 22.93 -20.41 0.76
N ASP A 125 23.10 -19.22 0.19
CA ASP A 125 24.27 -18.86 -0.63
C ASP A 125 25.54 -18.69 0.24
N GLU A 126 25.43 -18.07 1.42
CA GLU A 126 26.55 -17.93 2.36
C GLU A 126 27.02 -19.26 2.97
N SER A 127 26.14 -20.26 3.04
CA SER A 127 26.48 -21.61 3.54
C SER A 127 27.01 -22.55 2.45
N GLY A 128 26.88 -22.17 1.16
CA GLY A 128 27.33 -22.93 -0.01
C GLY A 128 28.84 -23.16 -0.17
N PRO A 129 29.78 -22.29 0.28
CA PRO A 129 31.20 -22.54 0.05
C PRO A 129 31.87 -23.41 1.12
N ILE A 130 31.27 -23.59 2.30
CA ILE A 130 31.99 -24.14 3.47
C ILE A 130 31.92 -25.68 3.54
N GLU A 131 30.93 -26.33 2.91
CA GLU A 131 30.84 -27.80 2.90
C GLU A 131 31.67 -28.49 1.82
N LEU A 132 32.02 -27.83 0.71
CA LEU A 132 32.80 -28.48 -0.36
C LEU A 132 34.30 -28.60 -0.07
N GLU A 133 34.84 -27.79 0.85
CA GLU A 133 36.29 -27.74 1.12
C GLU A 133 36.74 -28.72 2.23
N ARG A 134 35.80 -29.29 3.00
CA ARG A 134 36.13 -30.22 4.10
C ARG A 134 36.16 -31.70 3.70
N ALA A 135 35.74 -32.05 2.48
CA ALA A 135 35.63 -33.45 2.04
C ALA A 135 36.88 -34.03 1.34
N VAL A 136 37.99 -33.27 1.20
CA VAL A 136 39.21 -33.76 0.54
C VAL A 136 40.47 -33.50 1.36
N LEU A 137 40.70 -34.32 2.39
CA LEU A 137 42.06 -34.63 2.85
C LEU A 137 42.21 -36.15 2.94
N PRO A 138 42.69 -36.81 1.86
CA PRO A 138 43.03 -38.22 1.92
C PRO A 138 44.36 -38.37 2.68
N GLY A 139 44.31 -39.15 3.75
CA GLY A 139 45.44 -39.93 4.29
C GLY A 139 46.79 -39.24 4.42
N ILE A 140 47.10 -38.75 5.62
CA ILE A 140 48.49 -38.72 6.10
C ILE A 140 48.53 -39.45 7.44
N SER A 141 48.97 -40.71 7.40
CA SER A 141 49.49 -41.41 8.57
C SER A 141 50.93 -40.95 8.79
N ILE A 142 51.19 -40.25 9.89
CA ILE A 142 52.57 -40.07 10.36
C ILE A 142 52.78 -41.05 11.50
N ARG A 143 53.58 -42.07 11.20
CA ARG A 143 54.18 -42.99 12.16
C ARG A 143 55.69 -42.72 12.14
N SER A 144 56.18 -41.96 13.12
CA SER A 144 57.55 -42.01 13.67
C SER A 144 57.63 -41.08 14.87
#